data_AF-A0A956JST4-F1
#
_entry.id   AF-A0A956JST4-F1
#
_cell.length_a   1.000
_cell.length_b   1.000
_cell.length_c   1.000
_cell.angle_alpha   90.00
_cell.angle_beta   90.00
_cell.angle_gamma   90.00
#
_symmetry.space_group_name_H-M   'P 1'
#
loop_
_entity.id
_entity.type
_entity.pdbx_description
1 polymer ?
#
loop_
_entity_poly.entity_id
_entity_poly.type
_entity_poly.pdbx_seq_one_letter_code
_entity_poly.pdbx_strand_id
1 'polypeptide(L)'
;MNARAQMIALLSLGAHLVLCEAALAAPTITHSPSTVVLDGKRRTIEIVIRGLEGSLRVQTAVNVGDVDVIHAHHDKIEVYYRVPARRAPQRLCLLVWRGAGPVLLVRVPLLGQTKVPITTRPRARVTLSIAGRRFGPASSDDAGKLTMAVVVPPGVTRGHVEVVDDVGLTTRKPLDIARARYNPICMAVRRVAGPSARQPRFEIVAASAELDAPPPTLRAV
;
A
#
# COMPACT_ATOMS: atom_id res chain seq x y z
N MET A 1 51.52 18.24 63.20
CA MET A 1 52.69 19.07 62.82
C MET A 1 53.28 18.48 61.54
N ASN A 2 53.59 19.34 60.59
CA ASN A 2 54.17 19.12 59.25
C ASN A 2 53.20 18.97 58.06
N ALA A 3 53.13 20.12 57.39
CA ALA A 3 52.55 20.41 56.09
C ALA A 3 53.07 19.53 54.96
N ARG A 4 52.21 19.26 53.98
CA ARG A 4 52.59 19.24 52.56
C ARG A 4 51.38 19.64 51.72
N ALA A 5 51.42 20.88 51.23
CA ALA A 5 50.61 21.36 50.13
C ALA A 5 51.20 20.84 48.82
N GLN A 6 50.40 20.19 47.98
CA GLN A 6 50.62 20.17 46.52
C GLN A 6 49.27 20.21 45.80
N MET A 7 49.01 21.42 45.30
CA MET A 7 48.13 21.79 44.20
C MET A 7 48.62 21.13 42.90
N ILE A 8 47.74 20.55 42.07
CA ILE A 8 47.85 20.50 40.60
C ILE A 8 46.48 20.13 39.97
N ALA A 9 45.97 21.11 39.22
CA ALA A 9 45.20 21.10 37.98
C ALA A 9 43.99 20.16 37.77
N LEU A 10 42.85 20.84 37.58
CA LEU A 10 41.71 20.47 36.74
C LEU A 10 42.14 19.78 35.43
N LEU A 11 41.48 18.66 35.10
CA LEU A 11 41.23 18.23 33.73
C LEU A 11 39.76 17.82 33.64
N SER A 12 38.93 18.77 33.23
CA SER A 12 37.54 18.53 32.82
C SER A 12 37.55 17.70 31.54
N LEU A 13 37.34 16.39 31.66
CA LEU A 13 37.12 15.53 30.49
C LEU A 13 35.70 15.78 29.97
N GLY A 14 35.55 16.77 29.10
CA GLY A 14 34.34 17.00 28.32
C GLY A 14 34.16 15.84 27.34
N ALA A 15 33.37 14.85 27.73
CA ALA A 15 32.86 13.85 26.81
C ALA A 15 31.82 14.55 25.90
N HIS A 16 32.28 15.04 24.76
CA HIS A 16 31.39 15.42 23.67
C HIS A 16 30.70 14.16 23.15
N LEU A 17 29.52 13.88 23.69
CA LEU A 17 28.56 12.95 23.09
C LEU A 17 28.10 13.60 21.78
N VAL A 18 28.83 13.35 20.69
CA VAL A 18 28.32 13.64 19.35
C VAL A 18 27.25 12.59 19.07
N LEU A 19 26.00 12.92 19.44
CA LEU A 19 24.83 12.30 18.84
C LEU A 19 24.84 12.71 17.36
N CYS A 20 25.54 11.94 16.55
CA CYS A 20 25.32 11.94 15.12
C CYS A 20 23.97 11.24 14.91
N GLU A 21 22.89 12.00 15.08
CA GLU A 21 21.56 11.58 14.69
C GLU A 21 21.55 11.58 13.16
N ALA A 22 22.12 10.54 12.57
CA ALA A 22 21.93 10.26 11.16
C ALA A 22 20.44 10.06 10.97
N ALA A 23 19.74 11.11 10.53
CA ALA A 23 18.38 11.02 10.05
C ALA A 23 18.40 10.05 8.86
N LEU A 24 18.19 8.76 9.15
CA LEU A 24 17.97 7.73 8.15
C LEU A 24 16.86 8.26 7.25
N ALA A 25 17.21 8.56 6.00
CA ALA A 25 16.25 8.97 5.00
C ALA A 25 15.10 7.96 5.00
N ALA A 26 13.86 8.46 5.08
CA ALA A 26 12.70 7.59 5.10
C ALA A 26 12.74 6.63 3.88
N PRO A 27 12.38 5.36 4.07
CA PRO A 27 12.48 4.38 2.99
C PRO A 27 11.61 4.81 1.80
N THR A 28 12.19 4.79 0.61
CA THR A 28 11.49 5.12 -0.64
C THR A 28 10.90 3.86 -1.24
N ILE A 29 9.63 3.93 -1.65
CA ILE A 29 8.90 2.82 -2.25
C ILE A 29 8.43 3.25 -3.64
N THR A 30 8.75 2.45 -4.65
CA THR A 30 8.24 2.61 -6.02
C THR A 30 7.71 1.29 -6.55
N HIS A 31 6.80 1.33 -7.51
CA HIS A 31 6.28 0.14 -8.17
C HIS A 31 6.08 0.38 -9.66
N SER A 32 6.37 -0.65 -10.46
CA SER A 32 6.22 -0.64 -11.92
C SER A 32 5.26 -1.77 -12.35
N PRO A 33 4.18 -1.46 -13.07
CA PRO A 33 3.75 -0.14 -13.52
C PRO A 33 3.25 0.75 -12.38
N SER A 34 3.32 2.08 -12.53
CA SER A 34 2.87 3.05 -11.51
C SER A 34 1.38 2.97 -11.20
N THR A 35 0.57 2.47 -12.15
CA THR A 35 -0.85 2.18 -11.97
C THR A 35 -1.13 0.71 -12.23
N VAL A 36 -1.78 0.04 -11.27
CA VAL A 36 -2.10 -1.38 -11.37
C VAL A 36 -3.62 -1.57 -11.48
N VAL A 37 -4.09 -1.88 -12.70
CA VAL A 37 -5.50 -2.20 -12.99
C VAL A 37 -5.77 -3.72 -12.98
N LEU A 38 -6.73 -4.16 -12.18
CA LEU A 38 -7.19 -5.54 -12.08
C LEU A 38 -8.16 -5.87 -13.22
N ASP A 39 -7.59 -6.31 -14.34
CA ASP A 39 -8.32 -6.74 -15.54
C ASP A 39 -8.70 -8.24 -15.54
N GLY A 40 -8.30 -8.95 -14.47
CA GLY A 40 -8.54 -10.37 -14.27
C GLY A 40 -7.44 -11.27 -14.84
N LYS A 41 -6.37 -10.70 -15.38
CA LYS A 41 -5.19 -11.45 -15.80
C LYS A 41 -4.19 -11.54 -14.65
N ARG A 42 -3.53 -12.69 -14.54
CA ARG A 42 -2.37 -12.84 -13.65
C ARG A 42 -1.19 -12.14 -14.30
N ARG A 43 -0.59 -11.21 -13.56
CA ARG A 43 0.63 -10.52 -13.95
C ARG A 43 1.45 -10.20 -12.72
N THR A 44 2.73 -9.97 -12.94
CA THR A 44 3.67 -9.60 -11.89
C THR A 44 3.99 -8.12 -12.03
N ILE A 45 4.02 -7.41 -10.91
CA ILE A 45 4.52 -6.04 -10.81
C ILE A 45 5.80 -6.06 -9.99
N GLU A 46 6.70 -5.14 -10.28
CA GLU A 46 7.90 -4.94 -9.48
C GLU A 46 7.62 -3.87 -8.42
N ILE A 47 8.00 -4.14 -7.17
CA ILE A 47 8.00 -3.18 -6.07
C ILE A 47 9.44 -3.03 -5.60
N VAL A 48 9.98 -1.82 -5.69
CA VAL A 48 11.34 -1.49 -5.27
C VAL A 48 11.29 -0.69 -3.99
N ILE A 49 12.03 -1.15 -2.99
CA ILE A 49 12.15 -0.53 -1.68
C ILE A 49 13.61 -0.15 -1.46
N ARG A 50 13.86 1.11 -1.12
CA ARG A 50 15.21 1.63 -0.81
C ARG A 50 15.25 2.18 0.60
N GLY A 51 16.43 2.20 1.22
CA GLY A 51 16.62 2.73 2.57
C GLY A 51 16.17 1.81 3.71
N LEU A 52 15.91 0.53 3.41
CA LEU A 52 15.72 -0.49 4.44
C LEU A 52 17.04 -1.22 4.69
N GLU A 53 17.76 -0.82 5.73
CA GLU A 53 19.05 -1.38 6.10
C GLU A 53 18.95 -2.69 6.88
N GLY A 54 20.05 -3.45 6.91
CA GLY A 54 20.19 -4.68 7.67
C GLY A 54 20.48 -5.91 6.81
N SER A 55 20.24 -7.09 7.38
CA SER A 55 20.51 -8.38 6.74
C SER A 55 19.91 -8.50 5.33
N LEU A 56 20.60 -9.21 4.43
CA LEU A 56 20.06 -9.59 3.11
C LEU A 56 18.90 -10.60 3.23
N ARG A 57 18.66 -11.16 4.42
CA ARG A 57 17.50 -12.01 4.69
C ARG A 57 16.26 -11.14 4.86
N VAL A 58 15.56 -10.93 3.75
CA VAL A 58 14.27 -10.25 3.70
C VAL A 58 13.14 -11.24 3.96
N GLN A 59 12.17 -10.82 4.76
CA GLN A 59 10.92 -11.52 5.00
C GLN A 59 9.76 -10.61 4.62
N THR A 60 8.67 -11.22 4.14
CA THR A 60 7.49 -10.49 3.69
C THR A 60 6.20 -11.17 4.14
N ALA A 61 5.12 -10.40 4.17
CA ALA A 61 3.76 -10.90 4.25
C ALA A 61 2.83 -10.02 3.41
N VAL A 62 1.79 -10.60 2.81
CA VAL A 62 0.81 -9.89 1.98
C VAL A 62 -0.62 -10.25 2.39
N ASN A 63 -1.56 -9.33 2.23
CA ASN A 63 -2.99 -9.58 2.48
C ASN A 63 -3.74 -10.19 1.28
N VAL A 64 -3.30 -9.85 0.06
CA VAL A 64 -3.87 -10.29 -1.22
C VAL A 64 -2.74 -10.53 -2.21
N GLY A 65 -2.99 -11.41 -3.20
CA GLY A 65 -1.97 -11.82 -4.16
C GLY A 65 -0.85 -12.62 -3.52
N ASP A 66 0.27 -12.72 -4.23
CA ASP A 66 1.42 -13.53 -3.81
C ASP A 66 2.73 -12.80 -4.11
N VAL A 67 3.79 -13.09 -3.35
CA VAL A 67 5.15 -12.67 -3.69
C VAL A 67 5.83 -13.83 -4.41
N ASP A 68 6.25 -13.61 -5.65
CA ASP A 68 6.89 -14.65 -6.46
C ASP A 68 8.38 -14.76 -6.15
N VAL A 69 9.08 -13.62 -6.16
CA VAL A 69 10.54 -13.53 -6.00
C VAL A 69 10.89 -12.29 -5.21
N ILE A 70 11.94 -12.40 -4.38
CA ILE A 70 12.54 -11.28 -3.67
C ILE A 70 14.03 -11.25 -4.00
N HIS A 71 14.52 -10.14 -4.54
CA HIS A 71 15.95 -9.86 -4.65
C HIS A 71 16.34 -8.84 -3.58
N ALA A 72 17.19 -9.27 -2.66
CA ALA A 72 17.69 -8.42 -1.59
C ALA A 72 19.12 -7.98 -1.88
N HIS A 73 19.33 -6.68 -1.96
CA HIS A 73 20.64 -6.04 -2.08
C HIS A 73 20.95 -5.28 -0.79
N HIS A 74 22.11 -4.65 -0.67
CA HIS A 74 22.39 -3.84 0.52
C HIS A 74 21.59 -2.52 0.54
N ASP A 75 21.40 -1.91 -0.63
CA ASP A 75 20.77 -0.58 -0.81
C ASP A 75 19.29 -0.64 -1.22
N LYS A 76 18.84 -1.77 -1.76
CA LYS A 76 17.47 -1.97 -2.25
C LYS A 76 16.94 -3.38 -2.02
N ILE A 77 15.62 -3.51 -2.10
CA ILE A 77 14.88 -4.77 -2.17
C ILE A 77 13.95 -4.68 -3.38
N GLU A 78 13.98 -5.68 -4.25
CA GLU A 78 13.04 -5.84 -5.36
C GLU A 78 12.09 -6.98 -5.01
N VAL A 79 10.80 -6.69 -4.99
CA VAL A 79 9.73 -7.65 -4.72
C VAL A 79 8.89 -7.81 -5.98
N TYR A 80 8.91 -9.00 -6.56
CA TYR A 80 8.07 -9.35 -7.70
C TYR A 80 6.74 -9.88 -7.17
N TYR A 81 5.73 -9.01 -7.19
CA TYR A 81 4.40 -9.28 -6.65
C TYR A 81 3.44 -9.73 -7.74
N ARG A 82 2.86 -10.91 -7.56
CA ARG A 82 1.80 -11.46 -8.43
C ARG A 82 0.45 -10.90 -8.03
N VAL A 83 -0.15 -10.17 -8.96
CA VAL A 83 -1.46 -9.57 -8.79
C VAL A 83 -2.54 -10.66 -8.73
N PRO A 84 -3.51 -10.58 -7.81
CA PRO A 84 -4.62 -11.54 -7.72
C PRO A 84 -5.51 -11.48 -8.96
N ALA A 85 -6.09 -12.62 -9.34
CA ALA A 85 -6.95 -12.74 -10.53
C ALA A 85 -8.31 -12.02 -10.41
N ARG A 86 -8.63 -11.47 -9.24
CA ARG A 86 -9.90 -10.79 -8.99
C ARG A 86 -9.90 -9.38 -9.58
N ARG A 87 -10.99 -8.97 -10.22
CA ARG A 87 -11.16 -7.66 -10.88
C ARG A 87 -11.62 -6.52 -9.96
N ALA A 88 -12.13 -6.84 -8.79
CA ALA A 88 -12.71 -5.85 -7.89
C ALA A 88 -11.60 -5.01 -7.22
N PRO A 89 -11.82 -3.69 -7.05
CA PRO A 89 -10.80 -2.79 -6.51
C PRO A 89 -10.40 -3.18 -5.09
N GLN A 90 -9.11 -3.12 -4.77
CA GLN A 90 -8.58 -3.48 -3.45
C GLN A 90 -7.21 -2.83 -3.22
N ARG A 91 -6.73 -2.83 -1.98
CA ARG A 91 -5.39 -2.31 -1.66
C ARG A 91 -4.47 -3.47 -1.25
N LEU A 92 -3.30 -3.53 -1.89
CA LEU A 92 -2.21 -4.39 -1.43
C LEU A 92 -1.64 -3.78 -0.14
N CYS A 93 -1.40 -4.63 0.84
CA CYS A 93 -0.67 -4.37 2.06
C CYS A 93 0.46 -5.39 2.14
N LEU A 94 1.69 -4.93 1.94
CA LEU A 94 2.91 -5.73 1.96
C LEU A 94 3.75 -5.30 3.17
N LEU A 95 3.93 -6.22 4.12
CA LEU A 95 4.89 -6.06 5.22
C LEU A 95 6.25 -6.54 4.73
N VAL A 96 7.32 -5.77 4.96
CA VAL A 96 8.69 -6.11 4.58
C VAL A 96 9.63 -5.81 5.73
N TRP A 97 10.52 -6.74 6.06
CA TRP A 97 11.54 -6.52 7.10
C TRP A 97 12.80 -7.34 6.86
N ARG A 98 13.91 -6.89 7.47
CA ARG A 98 15.22 -7.56 7.44
C ARG A 98 15.61 -8.02 8.82
N GLY A 99 15.78 -9.33 9.01
CA GLY A 99 16.14 -9.90 10.32
C GLY A 99 15.24 -9.38 11.46
N ALA A 100 15.83 -8.73 12.47
CA ALA A 100 15.12 -8.12 13.60
C ALA A 100 14.86 -6.61 13.43
N GLY A 101 15.11 -6.03 12.26
CA GLY A 101 14.94 -4.61 11.96
C GLY A 101 13.47 -4.15 11.93
N PRO A 102 13.21 -2.87 11.64
CA PRO A 102 11.84 -2.34 11.57
C PRO A 102 11.02 -3.04 10.47
N VAL A 103 9.70 -3.14 10.69
CA VAL A 103 8.77 -3.59 9.65
C VAL A 103 8.30 -2.39 8.85
N LEU A 104 8.57 -2.43 7.55
CA LEU A 104 8.05 -1.47 6.60
C LEU A 104 6.69 -1.94 6.09
N LEU A 105 5.72 -1.04 6.07
CA LEU A 105 4.42 -1.24 5.44
C LEU A 105 4.40 -0.57 4.07
N VAL A 106 4.24 -1.38 3.02
CA VAL A 106 4.04 -0.94 1.64
C VAL A 106 2.57 -1.07 1.27
N ARG A 107 2.02 -0.04 0.64
CA ARG A 107 0.65 -0.05 0.12
C ARG A 107 0.61 0.31 -1.35
N VAL A 108 -0.06 -0.52 -2.14
CA VAL A 108 -0.27 -0.27 -3.56
C VAL A 108 -1.77 -0.32 -3.86
N PRO A 109 -2.37 0.76 -4.39
CA PRO A 109 -3.75 0.71 -4.84
C PRO A 109 -3.87 -0.19 -6.07
N LEU A 110 -4.72 -1.21 -5.99
CA LEU A 110 -5.05 -2.08 -7.11
C LEU A 110 -6.44 -1.68 -7.63
N LEU A 111 -6.46 -0.93 -8.73
CA LEU A 111 -7.67 -0.36 -9.29
C LEU A 111 -8.50 -1.47 -9.94
N GLY A 112 -9.79 -1.51 -9.66
CA GLY A 112 -10.66 -2.54 -10.23
C GLY A 112 -11.18 -2.15 -11.60
N GLN A 113 -11.26 -3.10 -12.53
CA GLN A 113 -11.96 -2.91 -13.79
C GLN A 113 -13.34 -3.55 -13.72
N THR A 114 -14.39 -2.75 -13.89
CA THR A 114 -15.77 -3.23 -13.85
C THR A 114 -16.56 -2.72 -15.06
N LYS A 115 -17.70 -3.36 -15.32
CA LYS A 115 -18.68 -2.96 -16.33
C LYS A 115 -19.90 -2.40 -15.60
N VAL A 116 -20.28 -1.17 -15.92
CA VAL A 116 -21.47 -0.51 -15.37
C VAL A 116 -22.58 -0.58 -16.42
N PRO A 117 -23.64 -1.37 -16.18
CA PRO A 117 -24.84 -1.33 -17.01
C PRO A 117 -25.60 -0.03 -16.72
N ILE A 118 -26.07 0.63 -17.77
CA ILE A 118 -26.82 1.88 -17.71
C ILE A 118 -28.07 1.71 -18.57
N THR A 119 -29.20 2.14 -18.03
CA THR A 119 -30.47 2.23 -18.75
C THR A 119 -30.90 3.68 -18.80
N THR A 120 -31.19 4.16 -20.00
CA THR A 120 -31.50 5.56 -20.29
C THR A 120 -32.42 5.65 -21.52
N ARG A 121 -32.69 6.84 -22.04
CA ARG A 121 -33.42 7.03 -23.30
C ARG A 121 -32.63 6.43 -24.48
N PRO A 122 -33.28 5.88 -25.51
CA PRO A 122 -32.61 5.44 -26.72
C PRO A 122 -31.66 6.48 -27.29
N ARG A 123 -30.50 6.04 -27.79
CA ARG A 123 -29.48 6.90 -28.41
C ARG A 123 -28.94 8.07 -27.56
N ALA A 124 -29.23 8.10 -26.26
CA ALA A 124 -28.70 9.14 -25.37
C ALA A 124 -27.19 9.01 -25.21
N ARG A 125 -26.50 10.15 -25.11
CA ARG A 125 -25.05 10.23 -24.88
C ARG A 125 -24.78 10.23 -23.37
N VAL A 126 -24.01 9.26 -22.90
CA VAL A 126 -23.75 9.05 -21.49
C VAL A 126 -22.29 9.27 -21.17
N THR A 127 -22.01 9.98 -20.08
CA THR A 127 -20.67 10.15 -19.50
C THR A 127 -20.71 9.80 -18.02
N LEU A 128 -19.78 8.96 -17.58
CA LEU A 128 -19.62 8.59 -16.17
C LEU A 128 -18.49 9.41 -15.54
N SER A 129 -18.71 9.87 -14.32
CA SER A 129 -17.67 10.50 -13.48
C SER A 129 -17.48 9.70 -12.20
N ILE A 130 -16.30 9.11 -12.00
CA ILE A 130 -15.96 8.28 -10.83
C ILE A 130 -14.61 8.74 -10.29
N ALA A 131 -14.57 9.16 -9.01
CA ALA A 131 -13.35 9.65 -8.36
C ALA A 131 -12.59 10.71 -9.19
N GLY A 132 -13.30 11.69 -9.74
CA GLY A 132 -12.73 12.75 -10.58
C GLY A 132 -12.37 12.33 -12.01
N ARG A 133 -12.50 11.06 -12.37
CA ARG A 133 -12.22 10.56 -13.73
C ARG A 133 -13.50 10.48 -14.55
N ARG A 134 -13.45 10.96 -15.79
CA ARG A 134 -14.55 10.88 -16.75
C ARG A 134 -14.36 9.67 -17.68
N PHE A 135 -15.44 8.94 -17.97
CA PHE A 135 -15.49 7.82 -18.92
C PHE A 135 -16.61 8.08 -19.93
N GLY A 136 -16.34 7.80 -21.20
CA GLY A 136 -17.21 8.18 -22.31
C GLY A 136 -16.76 9.51 -22.95
N PRO A 137 -17.63 10.15 -23.75
CA PRO A 137 -19.04 9.80 -23.95
C PRO A 137 -19.25 8.48 -24.70
N ALA A 138 -20.32 7.75 -24.37
CA ALA A 138 -20.78 6.58 -25.10
C ALA A 138 -22.30 6.64 -25.28
N SER A 139 -22.81 6.20 -26.43
CA SER A 139 -24.23 6.25 -26.75
C SER A 139 -24.93 4.95 -26.38
N SER A 140 -26.13 5.04 -25.81
CA SER A 140 -26.99 3.86 -25.64
C SER A 140 -27.54 3.36 -26.98
N ASP A 141 -27.89 2.09 -27.03
CA ASP A 141 -28.56 1.49 -28.19
C ASP A 141 -30.01 1.98 -28.37
N ASP A 142 -30.70 1.44 -29.38
CA ASP A 142 -32.11 1.74 -29.67
C ASP A 142 -33.06 1.27 -28.56
N ALA A 143 -32.63 0.37 -27.69
CA ALA A 143 -33.37 -0.08 -26.51
C ALA A 143 -33.03 0.75 -25.25
N GLY A 144 -32.19 1.79 -25.36
CA GLY A 144 -31.77 2.63 -24.24
C GLY A 144 -30.78 1.95 -23.30
N LYS A 145 -30.09 0.90 -23.73
CA LYS A 145 -29.10 0.17 -22.93
C LYS A 145 -27.68 0.55 -23.34
N LEU A 146 -26.81 0.59 -22.35
CA LEU A 146 -25.37 0.82 -22.53
C LEU A 146 -24.62 0.06 -21.44
N THR A 147 -23.44 -0.48 -21.77
CA THR A 147 -22.51 -1.00 -20.78
C THR A 147 -21.17 -0.31 -20.93
N MET A 148 -20.71 0.37 -19.88
CA MET A 148 -19.43 1.09 -19.89
C MET A 148 -18.39 0.36 -19.05
N ALA A 149 -17.21 0.12 -19.63
CA ALA A 149 -16.06 -0.37 -18.88
C ALA A 149 -15.42 0.81 -18.13
N VAL A 150 -15.27 0.69 -16.81
CA VAL A 150 -14.71 1.73 -15.95
C VAL A 150 -13.63 1.16 -15.05
N VAL A 151 -12.72 2.03 -14.63
CA VAL A 151 -11.65 1.71 -13.69
C VAL A 151 -11.91 2.45 -12.38
N VAL A 152 -12.11 1.70 -11.30
CA VAL A 152 -12.53 2.20 -10.00
C VAL A 152 -11.37 2.07 -9.00
N PRO A 153 -10.96 3.15 -8.30
CA PRO A 153 -10.00 3.05 -7.22
C PRO A 153 -10.57 2.32 -5.97
N PRO A 154 -9.71 1.76 -5.09
CA PRO A 154 -10.14 1.21 -3.81
C PRO A 154 -10.87 2.26 -2.94
N GLY A 155 -11.92 1.84 -2.23
CA GLY A 155 -12.70 2.70 -1.32
C GLY A 155 -13.74 3.60 -1.99
N VAL A 156 -13.73 3.72 -3.32
CA VAL A 156 -14.71 4.54 -4.05
C VAL A 156 -16.03 3.78 -4.18
N THR A 157 -17.10 4.36 -3.64
CA THR A 157 -18.45 3.77 -3.61
C THR A 157 -19.50 4.62 -4.32
N ARG A 158 -19.14 5.82 -4.80
CA ARG A 158 -20.05 6.75 -5.47
C ARG A 158 -19.43 7.32 -6.74
N GLY A 159 -20.28 7.57 -7.72
CA GLY A 159 -19.99 8.30 -8.94
C GLY A 159 -21.22 9.08 -9.40
N HIS A 160 -21.13 9.65 -10.59
CA HIS A 160 -22.25 10.34 -11.24
C HIS A 160 -22.35 9.91 -12.70
N VAL A 161 -23.58 9.82 -13.19
CA VAL A 161 -23.90 9.64 -14.60
C VAL A 161 -24.44 10.97 -15.11
N GLU A 162 -23.83 11.49 -16.16
CA GLU A 162 -24.35 12.60 -16.96
C GLU A 162 -24.92 12.01 -18.25
N VAL A 163 -26.17 12.33 -18.54
CA VAL A 163 -26.89 11.88 -19.73
C VAL A 163 -27.31 13.11 -20.51
N VAL A 164 -26.95 13.16 -21.78
CA VAL A 164 -27.44 14.15 -22.75
C VAL A 164 -28.36 13.41 -23.72
N ASP A 165 -29.62 13.83 -23.82
CA ASP A 165 -30.57 13.25 -24.78
C ASP A 165 -30.43 13.85 -26.18
N ASP A 166 -31.30 13.42 -27.09
CA ASP A 166 -31.35 13.83 -28.49
C ASP A 166 -31.72 15.31 -28.69
N VAL A 167 -32.39 15.93 -27.71
CA VAL A 167 -32.75 17.35 -27.68
C VAL A 167 -31.67 18.20 -26.97
N GLY A 168 -30.61 17.56 -26.46
CA GLY A 168 -29.49 18.23 -25.79
C GLY A 168 -29.70 18.51 -24.30
N LEU A 169 -30.78 18.02 -23.70
CA LEU A 169 -31.04 18.18 -22.27
C LEU A 169 -30.08 17.32 -21.46
N THR A 170 -29.37 17.94 -20.52
CA THR A 170 -28.43 17.26 -19.64
C THR A 170 -29.07 16.90 -18.30
N THR A 171 -29.08 15.62 -17.94
CA THR A 171 -29.49 15.13 -16.63
C THR A 171 -28.30 14.51 -15.91
N ARG A 172 -28.13 14.82 -14.63
CA ARG A 172 -27.12 14.21 -13.76
C ARG A 172 -27.79 13.34 -12.69
N LYS A 173 -27.33 12.10 -12.54
CA LYS A 173 -27.83 11.15 -11.54
C LYS A 173 -26.67 10.56 -10.72
N PRO A 174 -26.86 10.27 -9.43
CA PRO A 174 -25.88 9.51 -8.66
C PRO A 174 -25.75 8.09 -9.21
N LEU A 175 -24.55 7.52 -9.11
CA LEU A 175 -24.24 6.13 -9.41
C LEU A 175 -23.64 5.49 -8.16
N ASP A 176 -24.32 4.48 -7.63
CA ASP A 176 -23.77 3.66 -6.55
C ASP A 176 -22.85 2.58 -7.10
N ILE A 177 -21.67 2.47 -6.51
CA ILE A 177 -20.65 1.50 -6.88
C ILE A 177 -20.51 0.51 -5.73
N ALA A 178 -20.67 -0.77 -6.04
CA ALA A 178 -20.56 -1.83 -5.05
C ALA A 178 -19.18 -1.81 -4.38
N ARG A 179 -19.16 -1.80 -3.04
CA ARG A 179 -17.92 -1.93 -2.27
C ARG A 179 -17.33 -3.31 -2.49
N ALA A 180 -16.07 -3.35 -2.93
CA ALA A 180 -15.34 -4.59 -3.07
C ALA A 180 -15.05 -5.20 -1.69
N ARG A 181 -15.39 -6.48 -1.52
CA ARG A 181 -15.03 -7.27 -0.33
C ARG A 181 -13.69 -7.98 -0.55
N TYR A 182 -12.68 -7.73 0.27
CA TYR A 182 -11.39 -8.43 0.24
C TYR A 182 -10.84 -8.47 1.68
N ASN A 183 -9.79 -9.26 1.93
CA ASN A 183 -9.14 -9.24 3.23
C ASN A 183 -8.28 -7.96 3.36
N PRO A 184 -8.62 -7.00 4.24
CA PRO A 184 -7.81 -5.81 4.40
C PRO A 184 -6.62 -6.04 5.34
N ILE A 185 -6.56 -7.18 6.06
CA ILE A 185 -5.53 -7.40 7.08
C ILE A 185 -4.35 -8.15 6.50
N CYS A 186 -3.16 -7.58 6.67
CA CYS A 186 -1.89 -8.26 6.49
C CYS A 186 -1.29 -8.57 7.85
N MET A 187 -0.83 -9.79 8.07
CA MET A 187 -0.28 -10.21 9.35
C MET A 187 0.97 -11.07 9.14
N ALA A 188 1.95 -10.87 10.01
CA ALA A 188 3.17 -11.67 10.06
C ALA A 188 3.49 -12.03 11.52
N VAL A 189 4.05 -13.21 11.70
CA VAL A 189 4.71 -13.61 12.94
C VAL A 189 6.20 -13.60 12.69
N ARG A 190 6.95 -12.86 13.50
CA ARG A 190 8.42 -12.85 13.41
C ARG A 190 9.05 -13.26 14.72
N ARG A 191 10.19 -13.93 14.61
CA ARG A 191 11.04 -14.22 15.77
C ARG A 191 11.84 -12.97 16.12
N VAL A 192 11.81 -12.58 17.37
CA VAL A 192 12.66 -11.52 17.93
C VAL A 192 13.65 -12.13 18.92
N ALA A 193 14.72 -11.39 19.23
CA ALA A 193 15.69 -11.85 20.21
C ALA A 193 14.99 -12.09 21.57
N GLY A 194 15.09 -13.32 22.06
CA GLY A 194 14.65 -13.70 23.40
C GLY A 194 15.78 -13.54 24.41
N PRO A 195 15.48 -13.58 25.72
CA PRO A 195 16.50 -13.52 26.78
C PRO A 195 17.47 -14.72 26.72
N SER A 196 17.03 -15.85 26.15
CA SER A 196 17.90 -16.99 25.85
C SER A 196 17.42 -17.74 24.61
N ALA A 197 18.28 -18.58 24.02
CA ALA A 197 17.92 -19.42 22.88
C ALA A 197 16.78 -20.42 23.19
N ARG A 198 16.60 -20.79 24.46
CA ARG A 198 15.55 -21.70 24.94
C ARG A 198 14.21 -21.01 25.23
N GLN A 199 14.17 -19.68 25.17
CA GLN A 199 12.96 -18.87 25.35
C GLN A 199 12.79 -17.96 24.12
N PRO A 200 12.35 -18.52 22.98
CA PRO A 200 12.13 -17.71 21.79
C PRO A 200 10.99 -16.71 22.04
N ARG A 201 11.21 -15.46 21.65
CA ARG A 201 10.16 -14.44 21.63
C ARG A 201 9.63 -14.27 20.23
N PHE A 202 8.32 -14.08 20.14
CA PHE A 202 7.63 -13.82 18.89
C PHE A 202 6.88 -12.49 18.97
N GLU A 203 6.84 -11.81 17.85
CA GLU A 203 6.07 -10.58 17.66
C GLU A 203 5.06 -10.81 16.55
N ILE A 204 3.81 -10.45 16.82
CA ILE A 204 2.77 -10.40 15.81
C ILE A 204 2.70 -8.97 15.31
N VAL A 205 2.89 -8.82 14.01
CA VAL A 205 2.76 -7.54 13.33
C VAL A 205 1.54 -7.63 12.43
N ALA A 206 0.61 -6.71 12.62
CA ALA A 206 -0.60 -6.63 11.80
C ALA A 206 -0.71 -5.23 11.20
N ALA A 207 -1.23 -5.16 9.98
CA ALA A 207 -1.53 -3.91 9.31
C ALA A 207 -2.86 -4.02 8.58
N SER A 208 -3.55 -2.89 8.46
CA SER A 208 -4.72 -2.77 7.59
C SER A 208 -4.31 -2.07 6.31
N ALA A 209 -4.74 -2.65 5.19
CA ALA A 209 -4.66 -2.02 3.89
C ALA A 209 -5.53 -0.75 3.82
N GLU A 210 -6.51 -0.55 4.71
CA GLU A 210 -7.46 0.57 4.63
C GLU A 210 -7.13 1.77 5.55
N LEU A 211 -6.36 1.58 6.63
CA LEU A 211 -6.13 2.61 7.67
C LEU A 211 -4.73 3.21 7.58
N ASP A 212 -4.52 4.51 7.40
CA ASP A 212 -3.16 5.08 7.18
C ASP A 212 -2.21 5.12 8.40
N ALA A 213 -2.53 4.37 9.46
CA ALA A 213 -1.68 4.21 10.64
C ALA A 213 -0.49 3.25 10.39
N PRO A 214 0.65 3.44 11.10
CA PRO A 214 1.73 2.47 11.13
C PRO A 214 1.22 1.11 11.67
N PRO A 215 1.86 -0.01 11.29
CA PRO A 215 1.46 -1.33 11.76
C PRO A 215 1.57 -1.41 13.29
N PRO A 216 0.49 -1.74 14.03
CA PRO A 216 0.63 -2.07 15.44
C PRO A 216 1.50 -3.31 15.64
N THR A 217 2.38 -3.23 16.61
CA THR A 217 3.17 -4.34 17.13
C THR A 217 2.50 -4.90 18.37
N LEU A 218 2.08 -6.16 18.34
CA LEU A 218 1.63 -6.90 19.51
C LEU A 218 2.73 -7.86 19.95
N ARG A 219 3.18 -7.72 21.19
CA ARG A 219 4.18 -8.61 21.80
C ARG A 219 3.46 -9.64 22.66
N ALA A 220 3.57 -10.91 22.28
CA ALA A 220 3.18 -12.01 23.16
C ALA A 220 4.34 -12.26 24.14
N VAL A 221 4.05 -12.16 25.44
CA VAL A 221 5.00 -12.42 26.54
C VAL A 221 4.94 -13.88 26.93
#